data_AF-A0A526RFQ5-F1
#
_entry.id   AF-A0A526RFQ5-F1
#
_cell.length_a   1.000
_cell.length_b   1.000
_cell.length_c   1.000
_cell.angle_alpha   90.00
_cell.angle_beta   90.00
_cell.angle_gamma   90.00
#
_symmetry.space_group_name_H-M   'P 1'
#
loop_
_entity.id
_entity.type
_entity.pdbx_description
1 polymer ?
#
loop_
_entity_poly.entity_id
_entity_poly.type
_entity_poly.pdbx_seq_one_letter_code
_entity_poly.pdbx_strand_id
1 'polypeptide(L)' 'MDVKMTRPKTQPDEQVLEVAYRLMHAEGPEALTFERLARACGLSGSTLVQRFGSKAQLKQRTLLYAWD' A
#
# COMPACT_ATOMS: atom_id res chain seq x y z
N MET A 1 7.02 -6.54 24.44
CA MET A 1 7.47 -5.22 23.96
C MET A 1 6.22 -4.46 23.56
N ASP A 2 5.66 -3.75 24.54
CA ASP A 2 4.44 -2.96 24.43
C ASP A 2 4.62 -1.80 23.47
N VAL A 3 3.71 -1.67 22.50
CA VAL A 3 3.42 -0.37 21.89
C VAL A 3 1.91 -0.14 21.94
N LYS A 4 1.47 0.35 23.10
CA LYS A 4 0.18 1.01 23.29
C LYS A 4 0.33 2.45 22.82
N MET A 5 -0.23 2.81 21.67
CA MET A 5 -0.48 4.19 21.28
C MET A 5 -1.86 4.27 20.62
N THR A 6 -2.81 4.90 21.31
CA THR A 6 -3.97 5.54 20.68
C THR A 6 -3.43 6.57 19.67
N ARG A 7 -3.41 6.23 18.38
CA ARG A 7 -3.01 7.13 17.29
C ARG A 7 -3.99 6.93 16.12
N PRO A 8 -4.34 8.00 15.37
CA PRO A 8 -5.34 7.93 14.30
C PRO A 8 -5.00 6.83 13.28
N LYS A 9 -6.04 6.36 12.56
CA LYS A 9 -6.14 5.22 11.62
C LYS A 9 -5.11 5.17 10.46
N THR A 10 -3.83 5.40 10.73
CA THR A 10 -2.78 5.53 9.72
C THR A 10 -2.00 4.23 9.66
N GLN A 11 -2.32 3.38 8.69
CA GLN A 11 -1.57 2.16 8.42
C GLN A 11 -0.12 2.49 8.02
N PRO A 12 0.89 1.74 8.48
CA PRO A 12 2.27 1.92 8.05
C PRO A 12 2.43 1.58 6.56
N ASP A 13 3.46 2.15 5.92
CA ASP A 13 3.70 1.95 4.49
C ASP A 13 3.87 0.46 4.17
N GLU A 14 4.56 -0.31 5.02
CA GLU A 14 4.77 -1.75 4.87
C GLU A 14 3.46 -2.53 4.77
N GLN A 15 2.46 -2.18 5.58
CA GLN A 15 1.16 -2.85 5.58
C GLN A 15 0.36 -2.49 4.32
N VAL A 16 0.54 -1.28 3.79
CA VAL A 16 -0.01 -0.88 2.49
C VAL A 16 0.70 -1.62 1.35
N LEU A 17 2.03 -1.80 1.43
CA LEU A 17 2.83 -2.52 0.45
C LEU A 17 2.52 -4.03 0.46
N GLU A 18 2.23 -4.62 1.62
CA GLU A 18 1.77 -6.01 1.73
C GLU A 18 0.44 -6.19 0.97
N VAL A 19 -0.54 -5.30 1.19
CA VAL A 19 -1.82 -5.34 0.48
C VAL A 19 -1.63 -5.13 -1.02
N ALA A 20 -0.76 -4.20 -1.41
CA ALA A 20 -0.40 -3.98 -2.82
C ALA A 20 0.21 -5.23 -3.45
N TYR A 21 1.11 -5.92 -2.74
CA TYR A 21 1.75 -7.14 -3.20
C TYR A 21 0.73 -8.28 -3.37
N ARG A 22 -0.15 -8.48 -2.39
CA ARG A 22 -1.23 -9.48 -2.49
C ARG A 22 -2.15 -9.21 -3.68
N LEU A 23 -2.49 -7.94 -3.93
CA LEU A 23 -3.30 -7.55 -5.08
C LEU A 23 -2.59 -7.83 -6.41
N MET A 24 -1.29 -7.52 -6.50
CA MET A 24 -0.47 -7.85 -7.67
C MET A 24 -0.37 -9.37 -7.89
N HIS A 25 -0.25 -10.15 -6.83
CA HIS A 25 -0.14 -11.59 -6.91
C HIS A 25 -1.47 -12.25 -7.31
N ALA A 26 -2.61 -11.71 -6.85
CA ALA A 26 -3.93 -12.27 -7.13
C ALA A 26 -4.45 -11.93 -8.54
N GLU A 27 -4.28 -10.67 -8.98
CA GLU A 27 -4.90 -10.16 -10.21
C GLU A 27 -3.88 -9.65 -11.25
N GLY A 28 -2.58 -9.78 -10.96
CA GLY A 28 -1.50 -9.32 -11.81
C GLY A 28 -1.06 -7.87 -11.56
N PRO A 29 0.08 -7.44 -12.12
CA PRO A 29 0.69 -6.14 -11.84
C PRO A 29 -0.13 -4.95 -12.36
N GLU A 30 -1.05 -5.17 -13.30
CA GLU A 30 -1.92 -4.12 -13.84
C GLU A 30 -3.06 -3.75 -12.89
N ALA A 31 -3.48 -4.71 -12.05
CA ALA A 31 -4.50 -4.54 -11.03
C ALA A 31 -4.09 -3.56 -9.92
N LEU A 32 -2.79 -3.35 -9.72
CA LEU A 32 -2.31 -2.41 -8.71
C LEU A 32 -2.57 -0.96 -9.12
N THR A 33 -3.69 -0.42 -8.66
CA THR A 33 -4.08 0.98 -8.81
C THR A 33 -4.32 1.63 -7.45
N PHE A 34 -4.21 2.96 -7.39
CA PHE A 34 -4.49 3.71 -6.16
C PHE A 34 -5.92 3.52 -5.68
N GLU A 35 -6.89 3.38 -6.59
CA GLU A 35 -8.30 3.16 -6.23
C GLU A 35 -8.54 1.78 -5.60
N ARG A 36 -7.96 0.71 -6.18
CA ARG A 36 -8.11 -0.63 -5.61
C ARG A 36 -7.35 -0.75 -4.29
N LEU A 37 -6.15 -0.19 -4.22
CA LEU A 37 -5.37 -0.18 -2.99
C LEU A 37 -6.03 0.67 -1.90
N ALA A 38 -6.62 1.82 -2.26
CA ALA A 38 -7.42 2.64 -1.35
C ALA A 38 -8.58 1.85 -0.75
N ARG A 39 -9.33 1.13 -1.59
CA ARG A 39 -10.42 0.26 -1.14
C ARG A 39 -9.93 -0.87 -0.24
N ALA A 40 -8.83 -1.52 -0.60
CA ALA A 40 -8.29 -2.65 0.15
C ALA A 40 -7.70 -2.22 1.51
N CYS A 41 -7.07 -1.05 1.58
CA CYS A 41 -6.54 -0.48 2.82
C CYS A 41 -7.58 0.36 3.59
N GLY A 42 -8.76 0.66 3.04
CA GLY A 42 -9.69 1.62 3.65
C GLY A 42 -9.10 3.03 3.79
N LEU A 43 -8.25 3.43 2.85
CA LEU A 43 -7.62 4.75 2.75
C LEU A 43 -8.19 5.53 1.56
N SER A 44 -7.98 6.84 1.52
CA SER A 44 -8.31 7.65 0.35
C SER A 44 -7.22 7.50 -0.72
N GLY A 45 -7.61 7.47 -2.00
CA GLY A 45 -6.65 7.43 -3.12
C GLY A 45 -5.65 8.59 -3.08
N SER A 46 -6.10 9.79 -2.71
CA SER A 46 -5.23 10.97 -2.54
C SER A 46 -4.16 10.77 -1.45
N THR A 47 -4.49 10.06 -0.36
CA THR A 47 -3.52 9.75 0.71
C THR A 47 -2.43 8.81 0.19
N LEU A 48 -2.78 7.84 -0.66
CA LEU A 48 -1.80 6.95 -1.27
C LEU A 48 -0.94 7.68 -2.30
N VAL A 49 -1.51 8.57 -3.12
CA VAL A 49 -0.76 9.42 -4.05
C VAL A 49 0.21 10.32 -3.30
N GLN A 50 -0.19 10.92 -2.17
CA GLN A 50 0.71 11.74 -1.36
C GLN A 50 1.87 10.93 -0.72
N ARG A 51 1.64 9.66 -0.38
CA ARG A 51 2.65 8.78 0.27
C ARG A 51 3.60 8.10 -0.71
N PHE A 52 3.09 7.71 -1.87
CA PHE A 52 3.81 6.87 -2.86
C PHE A 52 4.05 7.60 -4.19
N GLY A 53 3.59 8.84 -4.35
CA GLY A 53 3.75 9.65 -5.55
C GLY A 53 2.93 9.13 -6.73
N SER A 54 3.52 8.21 -7.49
CA SER A 54 3.00 7.76 -8.78
C SER A 54 2.75 6.26 -8.81
N LYS A 55 1.86 5.79 -9.71
CA LYS A 55 1.58 4.35 -9.90
C LYS A 55 2.86 3.55 -10.16
N ALA A 56 3.80 4.10 -10.94
CA ALA A 56 5.10 3.48 -11.19
C ALA A 56 5.94 3.34 -9.92
N GLN A 57 6.01 4.39 -9.09
CA GLN A 57 6.77 4.36 -7.84
C GLN A 57 6.12 3.42 -6.80
N LEU A 58 4.79 3.37 -6.74
CA LEU A 58 4.06 2.40 -5.93
C LEU A 58 4.40 0.96 -6.34
N LYS A 59 4.35 0.66 -7.65
CA LYS A 59 4.73 -0.66 -8.18
C LYS A 59 6.16 -1.02 -7.82
N GLN A 60 7.10 -0.10 -8.03
CA GLN A 60 8.51 -0.31 -7.70
C GLN A 60 8.71 -0.57 -6.20
N ARG A 61 8.12 0.24 -5.32
CA ARG A 61 8.20 0.03 -3.86
C ARG A 61 7.57 -1.30 -3.43
N THR A 62 6.49 -1.72 -4.08
CA THR A 62 5.84 -3.01 -3.81
C THR A 62 6.74 -4.19 -4.21
N LEU A 63 7.41 -4.10 -5.36
CA LEU A 63 8.36 -5.13 -5.80
C LEU A 63 9.61 -5.16 -4.92
N LEU A 64 10.11 -4.01 -4.49
CA LEU A 64 11.25 -3.93 -3.56
C LEU A 64 10.89 -4.53 -2.20
N TYR A 65 9.68 -4.26 -1.69
CA TYR A 65 9.17 -4.86 -0.46
C TYR A 65 9.05 -6.39 -0.55
N ALA A 66 8.71 -6.93 -1.72
CA ALA A 66 8.63 -8.38 -1.92
C ALA A 66 10.01 -9.06 -2.05
N TRP A 67 11.09 -8.27 -2.17
CA TRP A 67 12.46 -8.76 -2.33
C TRP A 67 13.29 -8.61 -1.04
N ASP A 68 12.77 -7.90 -0.04
CA ASP A 68 13.30 -7.84 1.33
C ASP A 68 12.89 -9.08 2.12
#